data_AF-A0A1M7JW98-F1
#
_entry.id   AF-A0A1M7JW98-F1
#
_cell.length_a   1.000
_cell.length_b   1.000
_cell.length_c   1.000
_cell.angle_alpha   90.00
_cell.angle_beta   90.00
_cell.angle_gamma   90.00
#
_symmetry.space_group_name_H-M   'P 1'
#
loop_
_entity.id
_entity.type
_entity.pdbx_description
1 polymer ?
#
loop_
_entity_poly.entity_id
_entity_poly.type
_entity_poly.pdbx_seq_one_letter_code
_entity_poly.pdbx_strand_id
1 'polypeptide(L)'
;MRLLAKELRISVITTKRAYEELERDGLIETITGKGSFVGKQNIAVIREEYLKETEDYLSKAIESARHADLSLKDLTDLLKILYDYE
;
A
#
# COMPACT_ATOMS: atom_id res chain seq x y z
N MET A 1 7.43 21.03 13.72
CA MET A 1 7.60 21.80 12.46
C MET A 1 8.69 22.88 12.54
N ARG A 2 8.58 23.92 13.39
CA ARG A 2 9.61 24.98 13.47
C ARG A 2 11.03 24.48 13.80
N LEU A 3 11.15 23.47 14.68
CA LEU A 3 12.43 22.84 15.01
C LEU A 3 13.07 22.20 13.76
N LEU A 4 12.32 21.34 13.07
CA LEU A 4 12.77 20.67 11.84
C LEU A 4 13.19 21.67 10.76
N ALA A 5 12.44 22.76 10.58
CA ALA A 5 12.79 23.81 9.62
C ALA A 5 14.14 24.47 9.95
N LYS A 6 14.41 24.68 11.24
CA LYS A 6 15.67 25.24 11.73
C LYS A 6 16.83 24.26 11.53
N GLU A 7 16.64 22.98 11.85
CA GLU A 7 17.68 21.95 11.70
C GLU A 7 18.06 21.73 10.23
N LEU A 8 17.06 21.66 9.35
CA LEU A 8 17.27 21.48 7.91
C LEU A 8 17.61 22.78 7.18
N ARG A 9 17.58 23.94 7.86
CA ARG A 9 17.80 25.28 7.28
C ARG A 9 16.89 25.58 6.09
N ILE A 10 15.63 25.15 6.17
CA ILE A 10 14.60 25.39 5.14
C ILE A 10 13.46 26.25 5.68
N SER A 11 12.58 26.71 4.78
CA SER A 11 11.42 27.52 5.19
C SER A 11 10.45 26.71 6.06
N VAL A 12 9.81 27.39 7.02
CA VAL A 12 8.78 26.77 7.87
C VAL A 12 7.59 26.30 7.04
N ILE A 13 7.24 27.04 5.97
CA ILE A 13 6.15 26.69 5.04
C ILE A 13 6.43 25.33 4.39
N THR A 14 7.68 25.06 4.00
CA THR A 14 8.09 23.77 3.42
C THR A 14 7.87 22.63 4.40
N THR A 15 8.32 22.77 5.65
CA THR A 15 8.10 21.71 6.67
C THR A 15 6.63 21.53 7.04
N LYS A 16 5.84 22.60 6.99
CA LYS A 16 4.40 22.54 7.25
C LYS A 16 3.69 21.74 6.16
N ARG A 17 3.94 22.09 4.90
CA ARG A 17 3.38 21.37 3.75
C ARG A 17 3.75 19.88 3.75
N ALA A 18 5.01 19.56 4.05
CA ALA A 18 5.45 18.17 4.15
C ALA A 18 4.67 17.38 5.22
N TYR A 19 4.42 17.98 6.40
CA TYR A 19 3.62 17.33 7.45
C TYR A 19 2.14 17.21 7.07
N GLU A 20 1.57 18.22 6.39
CA GLU A 20 0.19 18.15 5.88
C GLU A 20 0.02 17.07 4.81
N GLU A 21 1.05 16.83 3.99
CA GLU A 21 1.07 15.73 3.02
C GLU A 21 1.17 14.37 3.74
N LEU A 22 2.10 14.21 4.69
CA LEU A 22 2.22 12.99 5.49
C LEU A 22 0.93 12.67 6.29
N GLU A 23 0.26 13.69 6.82
CA GLU A 23 -1.00 13.52 7.57
C GLU A 23 -2.15 13.13 6.65
N ARG A 24 -2.21 13.71 5.45
CA ARG A 24 -3.17 13.33 4.40
C ARG A 24 -3.01 11.89 3.95
N ASP A 25 -1.77 11.42 3.85
CA ASP A 25 -1.44 10.06 3.47
C ASP A 25 -1.63 9.07 4.64
N GLY A 26 -2.04 9.55 5.82
CA GLY A 26 -2.23 8.75 7.03
C GLY A 26 -0.92 8.22 7.63
N LEU A 27 0.22 8.76 7.21
CA LEU A 27 1.55 8.37 7.68
C LEU A 27 1.86 8.98 9.05
N ILE A 28 1.24 10.11 9.38
CA ILE A 28 1.31 10.74 10.70
C ILE A 28 -0.07 11.22 11.16
N GLU A 29 -0.26 11.31 12.47
CA GLU A 29 -1.46 11.91 13.09
C GLU A 29 -1.03 13.05 14.03
N THR A 30 -1.62 14.23 13.87
CA THR A 30 -1.36 15.37 14.76
C THR A 30 -2.41 15.47 15.85
N ILE A 31 -1.98 15.37 17.11
CA ILE A 31 -2.83 15.64 18.26
C ILE A 31 -2.54 17.05 18.75
N THR A 32 -3.56 17.92 18.75
CA THR A 32 -3.45 19.31 19.19
C THR A 32 -2.85 19.37 20.61
N GLY A 33 -1.77 20.13 20.76
CA GLY A 33 -1.06 20.27 22.04
C GLY A 33 -0.11 19.13 22.41
N LYS A 34 -0.10 18.01 21.68
CA LYS A 34 0.80 16.86 21.92
C LYS A 34 1.81 16.62 20.80
N GLY A 35 1.62 17.22 19.63
CA GLY A 35 2.53 17.09 18.49
C GLY A 35 2.04 16.06 17.47
N SER A 36 2.92 15.67 16.55
CA SER A 36 2.61 14.70 15.49
C SER A 36 3.26 13.35 15.82
N PHE A 37 2.49 12.28 15.62
CA PHE A 37 2.86 10.90 15.90
C PHE A 37 2.85 10.10 14.60
N VAL A 38 3.67 9.05 14.51
CA VAL A 38 3.64 8.14 13.36
C VAL A 38 2.28 7.44 13.36
N GLY A 39 1.57 7.52 12.25
CA GLY A 39 0.32 6.80 12.05
C GLY A 39 0.59 5.30 12.22
N LYS A 40 -0.37 4.56 12.79
CA LYS A 40 -0.31 3.09 12.74
C LYS A 40 -0.21 2.74 11.26
N GLN A 41 0.86 2.05 10.84
CA GLN A 41 1.12 1.68 9.44
C GLN A 41 -0.21 1.45 8.72
N ASN A 42 -0.43 2.12 7.60
CA ASN A 42 -1.69 2.06 6.88
C ASN A 42 -1.84 0.66 6.26
N ILE A 43 -2.24 -0.32 7.09
CA ILE A 43 -2.45 -1.72 6.73
C ILE A 43 -3.36 -1.79 5.50
N ALA A 44 -4.27 -0.83 5.33
CA ALA A 44 -5.11 -0.73 4.14
C ALA A 44 -4.30 -0.47 2.87
N VAL A 45 -3.35 0.47 2.87
CA VAL A 45 -2.47 0.74 1.72
C VAL A 45 -1.57 -0.45 1.41
N ILE A 46 -0.98 -1.07 2.43
CA ILE A 46 -0.15 -2.27 2.24
C ILE A 46 -0.98 -3.42 1.65
N ARG A 47 -2.19 -3.62 2.18
CA ARG A 47 -3.13 -4.64 1.68
C ARG A 47 -3.56 -4.34 0.24
N GLU A 48 -3.79 -3.08 -0.10
CA GLU A 48 -4.17 -2.66 -1.45
C GLU A 48 -3.05 -2.92 -2.46
N GLU A 49 -1.80 -2.69 -2.07
CA GLU A 49 -0.65 -2.98 -2.92
C GLU A 49 -0.48 -4.49 -3.15
N TYR A 50 -0.63 -5.32 -2.10
CA TYR A 50 -0.64 -6.77 -2.25
C TYR A 50 -1.83 -7.30 -3.06
N LEU A 51 -3.00 -6.67 -2.94
CA LEU A 51 -4.17 -7.01 -3.77
C LEU A 51 -3.87 -6.74 -5.24
N LYS A 52 -3.33 -5.57 -5.55
CA LYS A 52 -2.95 -5.18 -6.92
C LYS A 52 -1.89 -6.12 -7.50
N GLU A 53 -0.89 -6.48 -6.70
CA GLU A 53 0.12 -7.46 -7.10
C GLU A 53 -0.50 -8.83 -7.39
N THR A 54 -1.45 -9.27 -6.54
CA THR A 54 -2.19 -10.52 -6.73
C THR A 54 -3.00 -10.50 -8.03
N GLU A 55 -3.70 -9.39 -8.32
CA GLU A 55 -4.47 -9.21 -9.56
C GLU A 55 -3.59 -9.30 -10.81
N ASP A 56 -2.38 -8.73 -10.77
CA ASP A 56 -1.40 -8.80 -11.86
C ASP A 56 -0.95 -10.25 -12.12
N TYR A 57 -0.66 -11.02 -11.06
CA TYR A 57 -0.30 -12.43 -11.21
C TYR A 57 -1.44 -13.28 -11.72
N LEU A 58 -2.66 -13.08 -11.20
CA LEU A 58 -3.85 -13.79 -11.68
C LEU A 58 -4.14 -13.47 -13.14
N SER A 59 -3.93 -12.23 -13.58
CA SER A 59 -4.10 -11.84 -14.98
C SER A 59 -3.15 -12.60 -15.90
N LYS A 60 -1.87 -12.71 -15.52
CA LYS A 60 -0.86 -13.52 -16.25
C LYS A 60 -1.19 -15.01 -16.24
N ALA A 61 -1.72 -15.53 -15.14
CA ALA A 61 -2.16 -16.91 -15.03
C ALA A 61 -3.35 -17.20 -15.95
N ILE A 62 -4.33 -16.29 -16.03
CA ILE A 62 -5.47 -16.38 -16.95
C ILE A 62 -5.00 -16.39 -18.40
N GLU A 63 -4.05 -15.52 -18.76
CA GLU A 63 -3.49 -15.49 -20.12
C GLU A 63 -2.83 -16.83 -20.47
N SER A 64 -2.00 -17.36 -19.57
CA SER A 64 -1.34 -18.66 -19.76
C SER A 64 -2.35 -19.82 -19.85
N ALA A 65 -3.40 -19.78 -19.02
CA ALA A 65 -4.48 -20.76 -19.02
C ALA A 65 -5.25 -20.77 -20.35
N ARG A 66 -5.51 -19.59 -20.93
CA ARG A 66 -6.13 -19.47 -22.26
C ARG A 66 -5.27 -20.07 -23.36
N HIS A 67 -3.95 -19.90 -23.31
CA HIS A 67 -3.03 -20.51 -24.28
C HIS A 67 -2.99 -22.04 -24.16
N ALA A 68 -3.33 -22.59 -22.98
CA ALA A 68 -3.41 -24.01 -22.72
C ALA A 68 -4.82 -24.59 -22.90
N ASP A 69 -5.77 -23.82 -23.45
CA ASP A 69 -7.20 -24.18 -23.59
C ASP A 69 -7.86 -24.62 -22.27
N LEU A 70 -7.38 -24.10 -21.13
CA LEU A 70 -7.98 -24.37 -19.82
C LEU A 70 -9.27 -23.57 -19.66
N SER A 71 -10.33 -24.26 -19.24
CA SER A 71 -11.55 -23.58 -18.84
C SER A 71 -11.36 -22.82 -17.53
N LEU A 72 -12.22 -21.84 -17.24
CA LEU A 72 -12.24 -21.16 -15.95
C LEU A 72 -12.37 -22.16 -14.78
N LYS A 73 -13.12 -23.24 -14.98
CA LYS A 73 -13.30 -24.29 -13.99
C LYS A 73 -11.97 -24.99 -13.71
N ASP A 74 -11.23 -25.37 -14.75
CA ASP A 74 -9.94 -26.07 -14.58
C ASP A 74 -8.90 -25.17 -13.91
N LEU A 75 -8.87 -23.89 -14.27
CA LEU A 75 -7.99 -22.91 -13.61
C LEU A 75 -8.36 -22.71 -12.14
N THR A 76 -9.65 -22.67 -11.82
CA THR A 76 -10.13 -22.52 -10.43
C THR A 76 -9.82 -23.76 -9.60
N ASP A 77 -10.01 -24.96 -10.17
CA ASP A 77 -9.70 -26.22 -9.51
C ASP A 77 -8.18 -26.34 -9.28
N LEU A 78 -7.35 -25.95 -10.25
CA LEU A 78 -5.90 -25.86 -10.10
C LEU A 78 -5.48 -24.87 -9.00
N LEU A 79 -6.10 -23.68 -8.97
CA LEU A 79 -5.81 -22.67 -7.94
C LEU A 79 -6.13 -23.20 -6.54
N LYS A 80 -7.29 -23.86 -6.35
CA LYS A 80 -7.68 -24.46 -5.08
C LYS A 80 -6.70 -25.53 -4.61
N ILE A 81 -6.29 -26.40 -5.54
CA ILE A 81 -5.26 -27.41 -5.29
C ILE A 81 -4.01 -26.70 -4.76
N LEU A 82 -3.44 -25.76 -5.51
CA LEU A 82 -2.20 -25.09 -5.13
C LEU A 82 -2.31 -24.34 -3.79
N TYR A 83 -3.46 -23.70 -3.52
CA TYR A 83 -3.69 -22.97 -2.28
C TYR A 83 -3.81 -23.88 -1.04
N ASP A 84 -4.40 -25.07 -1.18
CA ASP A 84 -4.56 -26.03 -0.07
C ASP A 84 -3.26 -26.83 0.22
N TYR A 85 -2.28 -26.81 -0.68
CA TYR A 85 -0.98 -27.50 -0.51
C TYR A 85 0.12 -26.64 0.14
N GLU A 86 -0.13 -25.35 0.38
CA GLU A 86 0.73 -24.45 1.19
C GLU A 86 0.21 -24.28 2.62
#